data_AF-A0A955SFD8-F1
#
_entry.id   AF-A0A955SFD8-F1
#
_cell.length_a   1.000
_cell.length_b   1.000
_cell.length_c   1.000
_cell.angle_alpha   90.00
_cell.angle_beta   90.00
_cell.angle_gamma   90.00
#
_symmetry.space_group_name_H-M   'P 1'
#
loop_
_entity.id
_entity.type
_entity.pdbx_description
1 polymer ?
#
loop_
_entity_poly.entity_id
_entity_poly.type
_entity_poly.pdbx_seq_one_letter_code
_entity_poly.pdbx_strand_id
1 'polypeptide(L)'
;EKLDFHIEVKEPGNYRVVATLGRSSESGRVSLSVNNSKPFHPVVDLHHENNTDLRNFFFTPHGQHGVDLEKGDAKITLTAEGDPGQEILIDFFWLKPNK
;
A
#
# COMPACT_ATOMS: atom_id res chain seq x y z
N GLU A 1 6.27 1.81 -10.99
CA GLU A 1 6.15 0.33 -10.87
C GLU A 1 4.77 -0.03 -10.31
N LYS A 2 4.25 -1.23 -10.56
CA LYS A 2 2.98 -1.72 -9.99
C LYS A 2 3.15 -3.13 -9.43
N LEU A 3 2.61 -3.36 -8.24
CA LEU A 3 2.61 -4.66 -7.57
C LEU A 3 1.18 -5.04 -7.21
N ASP A 4 0.77 -6.23 -7.66
CA ASP A 4 -0.59 -6.75 -7.51
C ASP A 4 -0.60 -7.92 -6.53
N PHE A 5 -1.36 -7.79 -5.46
CA PHE A 5 -1.58 -8.83 -4.46
C PHE A 5 -3.00 -9.36 -4.60
N HIS A 6 -3.10 -10.68 -4.82
CA HIS A 6 -4.37 -11.39 -4.84
C HIS A 6 -4.56 -12.09 -3.50
N ILE A 7 -5.67 -11.79 -2.83
CA ILE A 7 -5.96 -12.26 -1.49
C ILE A 7 -7.39 -12.81 -1.42
N GLU A 8 -7.57 -13.89 -0.66
CA GLU A 8 -8.88 -14.44 -0.33
C GLU A 8 -9.32 -13.90 1.03
N VAL A 9 -10.39 -13.10 1.04
CA VAL A 9 -10.99 -12.53 2.25
C VAL A 9 -12.01 -13.52 2.80
N LYS A 10 -11.69 -14.11 3.96
CA LYS A 10 -12.53 -15.15 4.59
C LYS A 10 -13.79 -14.58 5.27
N GLU A 11 -13.67 -13.39 5.85
CA GLU A 11 -14.72 -12.69 6.58
C GLU A 11 -14.84 -11.25 6.07
N PRO A 12 -16.04 -10.75 5.75
CA PRO A 12 -16.20 -9.37 5.33
C PRO A 12 -15.93 -8.42 6.51
N GLY A 13 -15.38 -7.23 6.25
CA GLY A 13 -15.13 -6.24 7.30
C GLY A 13 -14.20 -5.11 6.89
N ASN A 14 -13.88 -4.24 7.86
CA ASN A 14 -12.92 -3.16 7.67
C ASN A 14 -11.50 -3.65 8.03
N TYR A 15 -10.55 -3.48 7.11
CA TYR A 15 -9.18 -3.98 7.24
C TYR A 15 -8.16 -2.85 7.13
N ARG A 16 -7.21 -2.80 8.05
CA ARG A 16 -5.98 -2.02 7.88
C ARG A 16 -5.06 -2.75 6.93
N VAL A 17 -4.70 -2.08 5.85
CA VAL A 17 -3.66 -2.56 4.95
C VAL A 17 -2.32 -2.01 5.43
N VAL A 18 -1.35 -2.89 5.64
CA VAL A 18 0.02 -2.49 6.01
C VAL A 18 1.01 -3.14 5.08
N ALA A 19 1.95 -2.34 4.61
CA ALA A 19 3.08 -2.81 3.84
C ALA A 19 4.39 -2.28 4.43
N THR A 20 5.42 -3.12 4.43
CA THR A 20 6.80 -2.68 4.63
C THR A 20 7.40 -2.37 3.27
N LEU A 21 7.78 -1.11 3.05
CA LEU A 21 8.34 -0.63 1.79
C LEU A 21 9.79 -0.15 1.99
N GLY A 22 10.67 -0.51 1.07
CA GLY A 22 12.04 0.00 0.96
C GLY A 22 12.17 1.07 -0.13
N ARG A 23 13.15 1.95 0.04
CA ARG A 23 13.35 3.18 -0.73
C ARG A 23 14.66 3.17 -1.53
N SER A 24 14.66 3.70 -2.76
CA SER A 24 15.86 4.25 -3.42
C SER A 24 15.81 5.79 -3.41
N SER A 25 16.96 6.45 -3.62
CA SER A 25 17.30 7.82 -3.15
C SER A 25 16.57 9.01 -3.80
N GLU A 26 15.50 8.81 -4.55
CA GLU A 26 14.76 9.88 -5.22
C GLU A 26 13.30 9.79 -4.75
N SER A 27 12.74 10.90 -4.28
CA SER A 27 11.42 10.96 -3.63
C SER A 27 10.31 10.33 -4.46
N GLY A 28 9.82 9.17 -4.02
CA GLY A 28 8.68 8.48 -4.60
C GLY A 28 7.43 8.55 -3.73
N ARG A 29 6.30 8.36 -4.38
CA ARG A 29 4.96 8.31 -3.80
C ARG A 29 4.41 6.92 -4.01
N VAL A 30 3.77 6.34 -2.99
CA VAL A 30 3.11 5.03 -3.13
C VAL A 30 1.62 5.18 -2.86
N SER A 31 0.81 4.76 -3.83
CA SER A 31 -0.65 4.73 -3.69
C SER A 31 -1.15 3.28 -3.66
N LEU A 32 -2.30 3.10 -3.01
CA LEU A 32 -2.96 1.80 -2.87
C LEU A 32 -4.35 1.84 -3.51
N SER A 33 -4.72 0.83 -4.28
CA SER A 33 -6.12 0.63 -4.72
C SER A 33 -6.60 -0.79 -4.46
N VAL A 34 -7.92 -0.95 -4.35
CA VAL A 34 -8.59 -2.23 -4.09
C VAL A 34 -9.57 -2.50 -5.21
N ASN A 35 -9.52 -3.67 -5.84
CA ASN A 35 -10.43 -4.06 -6.92
C ASN A 35 -10.52 -2.99 -8.03
N ASN A 36 -9.39 -2.36 -8.36
CA ASN A 36 -9.30 -1.24 -9.30
C ASN A 36 -10.11 0.02 -8.90
N SER A 37 -10.37 0.21 -7.60
CA SER A 37 -10.92 1.46 -7.06
C SER A 37 -10.01 2.65 -7.37
N LYS A 38 -10.53 3.86 -7.11
CA LYS A 38 -9.67 5.04 -7.03
C LYS A 38 -8.55 4.79 -6.00
N PRO A 39 -7.30 5.22 -6.28
CA PRO A 39 -6.22 5.11 -5.33
C PRO A 39 -6.50 5.88 -4.04
N PHE A 40 -6.05 5.33 -2.91
CA PHE A 40 -6.12 5.94 -1.60
C PHE A 40 -4.88 6.81 -1.37
N HIS A 41 -5.11 8.00 -0.81
CA HIS A 41 -4.09 8.97 -0.38
C HIS A 41 -4.24 9.21 1.14
N PRO A 42 -3.18 9.51 1.93
CA PRO A 42 -1.89 9.98 1.47
C PRO A 42 -1.02 8.87 0.90
N VAL A 43 -0.49 9.24 -0.26
CA VAL A 43 0.89 9.00 -0.63
C VAL A 43 1.78 9.08 0.60
N VAL A 44 2.52 8.02 0.87
CA VAL A 44 3.65 8.12 1.76
C VAL A 44 4.74 8.91 1.03
N ASP A 45 5.07 10.12 1.48
CA ASP A 45 6.20 10.87 0.93
C ASP A 45 7.51 10.25 1.44
N LEU A 46 8.25 9.65 0.50
CA LEU A 46 9.41 8.83 0.82
C LEU A 46 10.75 9.62 0.78
N HIS A 47 10.92 10.75 1.49
CA HIS A 47 12.21 11.48 1.49
C HIS A 47 13.25 10.94 2.51
N HIS A 48 14.45 10.57 2.06
CA HIS A 48 15.73 10.58 2.79
C HIS A 48 16.89 10.40 1.80
N GLU A 49 17.94 11.21 1.91
CA GLU A 49 19.18 11.03 1.15
C GLU A 49 19.97 9.82 1.71
N ASN A 50 20.43 8.94 0.82
CA ASN A 50 21.50 7.94 1.02
C ASN A 50 21.22 6.62 1.76
N ASN A 51 19.99 6.24 2.14
CA ASN A 51 19.71 4.92 2.75
C ASN A 51 18.38 4.29 2.32
N THR A 52 18.38 2.98 2.07
CA THR A 52 17.17 2.15 1.93
C THR A 52 16.66 1.77 3.33
N ASP A 53 15.80 2.60 3.91
CA ASP A 53 15.07 2.27 5.13
C ASP A 53 13.81 1.45 4.81
N LEU A 54 13.63 0.33 5.51
CA LEU A 54 12.36 -0.41 5.52
C LEU A 54 11.44 0.18 6.59
N ARG A 55 10.22 0.60 6.21
CA ARG A 55 9.23 1.15 7.15
C ARG A 55 7.84 0.59 6.90
N ASN A 56 7.08 0.44 8.00
CA ASN A 56 5.67 0.04 7.96
C ASN A 56 4.78 1.25 7.64
N PHE A 57 3.91 1.09 6.65
CA PHE A 57 2.95 2.11 6.23
C PHE A 57 1.52 1.61 6.37
N PHE A 58 0.63 2.48 6.87
CA PHE A 58 -0.80 2.18 7.01
C PHE A 58 -1.57 2.96 5.95
N PHE A 59 -2.30 2.25 5.09
CA PHE A 59 -3.08 2.88 4.03
C PHE A 59 -4.54 3.06 4.46
N THR A 60 -5.07 4.25 4.21
CA THR A 60 -6.40 4.67 4.66
C THR A 60 -7.14 5.43 3.55
N PRO A 61 -8.33 4.98 3.10
CA PRO A 61 -9.17 5.77 2.20
C PRO A 61 -9.79 6.95 2.95
N HIS A 62 -9.54 8.18 2.49
CA HIS A 62 -10.28 9.40 2.87
C HIS A 62 -10.59 9.58 4.37
N GLY A 63 -9.60 9.34 5.25
CA GLY A 63 -9.77 9.52 6.70
C GLY A 63 -10.40 8.33 7.45
N GLN A 64 -10.70 7.22 6.76
CA GLN A 64 -11.09 5.96 7.40
C GLN A 64 -9.84 5.16 7.79
N HIS A 65 -9.78 4.64 9.02
CA HIS A 65 -8.66 3.83 9.51
C HIS A 65 -8.59 2.40 8.93
N GLY A 66 -9.06 2.19 7.70
CA GLY A 66 -9.03 0.89 7.01
C GLY A 66 -9.87 0.88 5.73
N VAL A 67 -9.86 -0.25 5.04
CA VAL A 67 -10.52 -0.54 3.77
C VAL A 67 -11.62 -1.57 4.01
N ASP A 68 -12.84 -1.30 3.54
CA ASP A 68 -13.91 -2.28 3.57
C ASP A 68 -13.68 -3.35 2.49
N LEU A 69 -13.65 -4.61 2.91
CA LEU A 69 -13.49 -5.77 2.03
C LEU A 69 -14.67 -6.72 2.21
N GLU A 70 -15.22 -7.16 1.08
CA GLU A 70 -16.23 -8.22 1.03
C GLU A 70 -15.56 -9.60 1.11
N LYS A 71 -16.36 -10.62 1.47
CA LYS A 71 -15.90 -12.00 1.43
C LYS A 71 -15.60 -12.44 -0.02
N GLY A 72 -14.46 -13.10 -0.22
CA GLY A 72 -14.04 -13.62 -1.53
C GLY A 72 -12.73 -12.99 -2.01
N ASP A 73 -12.53 -13.01 -3.32
CA ASP A 73 -11.29 -12.52 -3.92
C ASP A 73 -11.22 -11.00 -3.89
N ALA A 74 -10.10 -10.47 -3.39
CA ALA A 74 -9.77 -9.06 -3.51
C ALA A 74 -8.40 -8.89 -4.15
N LYS A 75 -8.30 -7.88 -5.01
CA LYS A 75 -7.04 -7.44 -5.60
C LYS A 75 -6.59 -6.15 -4.93
N ILE A 76 -5.40 -6.15 -4.35
CA ILE A 76 -4.76 -4.97 -3.79
C ILE A 76 -3.60 -4.58 -4.70
N THR A 77 -3.59 -3.35 -5.19
CA THR A 77 -2.53 -2.84 -6.08
C THR A 77 -1.78 -1.73 -5.38
N LEU A 78 -0.46 -1.88 -5.26
CA LEU A 78 0.46 -0.83 -4.85
C LEU A 78 1.10 -0.22 -6.10
N THR A 79 1.07 1.11 -6.22
CA THR A 79 1.63 1.83 -7.38
C THR A 79 2.69 2.82 -6.93
N ALA A 80 3.90 2.70 -7.51
CA ALA A 80 4.92 3.74 -7.45
C ALA A 80 4.57 4.89 -8.39
N GLU A 81 4.50 6.08 -7.83
CA GLU A 81 4.31 7.35 -8.50
C GLU A 81 5.55 8.21 -8.23
N GLY A 82 6.19 8.77 -9.26
CA GLY A 82 7.44 9.53 -9.10
C GLY A 82 8.30 9.47 -10.35
N ASP A 83 9.57 9.88 -10.20
CA ASP A 83 10.48 9.99 -11.34
C ASP A 83 10.82 8.62 -11.95
N PRO A 84 11.03 8.55 -13.27
CA PRO A 84 11.44 7.32 -13.95
C PRO A 84 12.73 6.76 -13.33
N GLY A 85 12.72 5.48 -12.94
CA GLY A 85 13.87 4.80 -12.33
C GLY A 85 13.77 4.62 -10.81
N GLN A 86 12.71 5.12 -10.18
CA GLN A 86 12.39 4.78 -8.79
C GLN A 86 11.90 3.34 -8.67
N GLU A 87 12.57 2.57 -7.83
CA GLU A 87 12.23 1.18 -7.50
C GLU A 87 11.44 1.14 -6.19
N ILE A 88 10.36 0.36 -6.13
CA ILE A 88 9.71 0.03 -4.86
C ILE A 88 10.17 -1.34 -4.41
N LEU A 89 10.82 -1.39 -3.25
CA LEU A 89 11.06 -2.65 -2.58
C LEU A 89 9.88 -2.93 -1.64
N ILE A 90 9.36 -4.16 -1.65
CA ILE A 90 8.36 -4.61 -0.67
C ILE A 90 8.92 -5.80 0.08
N ASP A 91 8.90 -5.73 1.40
CA ASP A 91 9.35 -6.81 2.27
C ASP A 91 8.16 -7.65 2.75
N PHE A 92 7.11 -7.00 3.30
CA PHE A 92 5.91 -7.68 3.80
C PHE A 92 4.63 -6.91 3.51
N PHE A 93 3.52 -7.64 3.32
CA PHE A 93 2.16 -7.13 3.19
C PHE A 93 1.23 -7.92 4.12
N TRP A 94 0.37 -7.24 4.88
CA TRP A 94 -0.69 -7.90 5.65
C TRP A 94 -2.03 -7.15 5.60
N LEU A 95 -3.09 -7.89 5.90
CA LEU A 95 -4.39 -7.32 6.25
C LEU A 95 -4.65 -7.57 7.73
N LYS A 96 -4.92 -6.49 8.47
CA LYS A 96 -5.29 -6.57 9.88
C LYS A 96 -6.74 -6.11 10.05
N PRO A 97 -7.65 -6.94 10.59
CA PRO A 97 -8.99 -6.49 10.94
C PRO A 97 -8.94 -5.23 11.82
N ASN A 98 -9.67 -4.20 11.42
CA ASN A 98 -9.82 -2.95 12.17
C ASN A 98 -10.95 -3.16 13.18
N LYS A 99 -10.59 -3.48 14.43
CA LYS A 99 -11.54 -3.57 15.55
C LYS A 99 -11.72 -2.21 16.21
#